data_AF-A0AAV6AGZ8-F1
#
_entry.id   AF-A0AAV6AGZ8-F1
#
_cell.length_a   1.000
_cell.length_b   1.000
_cell.length_c   1.000
_cell.angle_alpha   90.00
_cell.angle_beta   90.00
_cell.angle_gamma   90.00
#
_symmetry.space_group_name_H-M   'P 1'
#
loop_
_entity.id
_entity.type
_entity.pdbx_description
1 polymer ?
#
loop_
_entity_poly.entity_id
_entity_poly.type
_entity_poly.pdbx_seq_one_letter_code
_entity_poly.pdbx_strand_id
1 'polypeptide(L)'
;PFFVNVSYNAPHWPYQPPDMPSVARDNARHLQPHDDRTSTRADYVAMVERVDAGVGELLRTVDRLGLADNTIVIFTNDNGGEWLSNNAPLFHRKLTVWEGGIRVPAIVRWPGRIPPGRVSDQVGVTMDLTASILAATGPPVPLDARLEGMNLFPILEGNAPEVERTLFWRTNAYGQTQRAVRSGDWKLVVDGAGAGLAAVMVFNLRTDPGERNDLANRRQDIATRLRPLLAEWERDVDAEAKLR
;
A
#
# COMPACT_ATOMS: atom_id res chain seq x y z
N PRO A 1 2.61 14.48 24.41
CA PRO A 1 2.28 13.87 23.09
C PRO A 1 2.98 12.51 23.00
N PHE A 2 2.43 11.55 22.25
CA PHE A 2 3.04 10.23 22.05
C PHE A 2 2.98 9.86 20.57
N PHE A 3 3.87 8.95 20.17
CA PHE A 3 3.79 8.24 18.90
C PHE A 3 3.84 6.74 19.21
N VAL A 4 2.83 6.01 18.75
CA VAL A 4 2.73 4.56 18.95
C VAL A 4 2.57 3.92 17.57
N ASN A 5 3.53 3.07 17.21
CA ASN A 5 3.45 2.22 16.04
C ASN A 5 3.07 0.80 16.48
N VAL A 6 1.84 0.38 16.16
CA VAL A 6 1.37 -1.00 16.41
C VAL A 6 1.42 -1.78 15.11
N SER A 7 2.56 -2.44 14.87
CA SER A 7 2.75 -3.28 13.68
C SER A 7 2.35 -4.73 13.99
N TYR A 8 1.10 -5.09 13.67
CA TYR A 8 0.65 -6.48 13.80
C TYR A 8 1.41 -7.38 12.82
N ASN A 9 1.85 -8.56 13.31
CA ASN A 9 2.34 -9.61 12.42
C ASN A 9 1.20 -10.27 11.64
N ALA A 10 0.01 -10.35 12.23
CA ALA A 10 -1.17 -10.88 11.57
C ALA A 10 -1.65 -9.92 10.45
N PRO A 11 -2.20 -10.43 9.33
CA PRO A 11 -2.45 -11.85 9.05
C PRO A 11 -1.35 -12.50 8.18
N HIS A 12 -0.08 -12.10 8.34
CA HIS A 12 1.02 -12.69 7.58
C HIS A 12 1.14 -14.20 7.88
N TRP A 13 1.58 -14.98 6.89
CA TRP A 13 1.90 -16.39 7.09
C TRP A 13 3.02 -16.57 8.15
N PRO A 14 3.04 -17.63 8.97
CA PRO A 14 2.10 -18.77 9.02
C PRO A 14 0.72 -18.38 9.53
N TYR A 15 -0.32 -18.85 8.84
CA TYR A 15 -1.69 -18.53 9.24
C TYR A 15 -2.09 -19.36 10.46
N GLN A 16 -1.82 -18.78 11.63
CA GLN A 16 -2.08 -19.39 12.93
C GLN A 16 -3.40 -18.84 13.47
N PRO A 17 -4.43 -19.68 13.67
CA PRO A 17 -5.66 -19.26 14.31
C PRO A 17 -5.37 -18.67 15.70
N PRO A 18 -6.10 -17.63 16.13
CA PRO A 18 -5.98 -17.10 17.48
C PRO A 18 -6.11 -18.20 18.53
N ASP A 19 -5.34 -18.07 19.61
CA ASP A 19 -5.38 -18.96 20.79
C ASP A 19 -5.03 -20.44 20.54
N MET A 20 -4.59 -20.79 19.32
CA MET A 20 -4.08 -22.12 18.97
C MET A 20 -2.55 -22.15 19.04
N PRO A 21 -1.94 -23.30 19.43
CA PRO A 21 -0.49 -23.44 19.39
C PRO A 21 0.03 -23.31 17.95
N SER A 22 1.25 -22.79 17.79
CA SER A 22 1.87 -22.72 16.47
C SER A 22 2.03 -24.11 15.89
N VAL A 23 1.45 -24.33 14.71
CA VAL A 23 1.60 -25.56 13.93
C VAL A 23 2.75 -25.47 12.92
N ALA A 24 3.47 -24.34 12.87
CA ALA A 24 4.62 -24.19 12.01
C ALA A 24 5.73 -25.16 12.45
N ARG A 25 6.06 -26.11 11.57
CA ARG A 25 7.26 -26.94 11.67
C ARG A 25 8.31 -26.29 10.77
N ASP A 26 9.56 -26.18 11.24
CA ASP A 26 10.64 -25.47 10.56
C ASP A 26 10.32 -23.99 10.23
N ASN A 27 10.25 -23.15 11.27
CA ASN A 27 10.04 -21.69 11.22
C ASN A 27 10.97 -20.89 10.27
N ALA A 28 11.86 -21.57 9.55
CA ALA A 28 12.80 -21.04 8.58
C ALA A 28 12.43 -21.31 7.10
N ARG A 29 11.46 -22.20 6.80
CA ARG A 29 11.08 -22.51 5.41
C ARG A 29 9.78 -21.79 5.04
N HIS A 30 9.86 -20.96 3.99
CA HIS A 30 8.68 -20.40 3.33
C HIS A 30 7.90 -21.55 2.67
N LEU A 31 6.76 -21.94 3.26
CA LEU A 31 5.92 -22.97 2.69
C LEU A 31 5.32 -22.49 1.36
N GLN A 32 5.38 -23.33 0.35
CA GLN A 32 4.92 -23.07 -1.00
C GLN A 32 3.44 -23.45 -1.14
N PRO A 33 2.75 -22.96 -2.19
CA PRO A 33 1.35 -23.31 -2.46
C PRO A 33 1.05 -24.82 -2.61
N HIS A 34 2.09 -25.64 -2.78
CA HIS A 34 2.01 -27.11 -2.91
C HIS A 34 2.37 -27.86 -1.61
N ASP A 35 2.81 -27.17 -0.55
CA ASP A 35 2.99 -27.79 0.75
C ASP A 35 1.60 -28.04 1.38
N ASP A 36 1.43 -29.17 2.08
CA ASP A 36 0.14 -29.65 2.61
C ASP A 36 -0.64 -28.54 3.33
N ARG A 37 -1.97 -28.50 3.15
CA ARG A 37 -2.87 -27.41 3.61
C ARG A 37 -2.79 -27.24 5.13
N THR A 38 -1.85 -26.42 5.61
CA THR A 38 -1.73 -26.09 7.04
C THR A 38 -2.79 -25.08 7.49
N SER A 39 -3.46 -24.39 6.56
CA SER A 39 -4.42 -23.32 6.87
C SER A 39 -5.50 -23.12 5.81
N THR A 40 -6.64 -22.59 6.24
CA THR A 40 -7.84 -22.32 5.44
C THR A 40 -8.16 -20.82 5.41
N ARG A 41 -9.03 -20.40 4.48
CA ARG A 41 -9.53 -19.02 4.45
C ARG A 41 -10.25 -18.64 5.76
N ALA A 42 -10.86 -19.60 6.47
CA ALA A 42 -11.48 -19.35 7.76
C ALA A 42 -10.43 -18.98 8.82
N ASP A 43 -9.27 -19.65 8.81
CA ASP A 43 -8.15 -19.32 9.70
C ASP A 43 -7.61 -17.91 9.44
N TYR A 44 -7.47 -17.54 8.16
CA TYR A 44 -7.10 -16.18 7.77
C TYR A 44 -8.10 -15.13 8.28
N VAL A 45 -9.41 -15.40 8.14
CA VAL A 45 -10.47 -14.50 8.65
C VAL A 45 -10.37 -14.36 10.17
N ALA A 46 -10.19 -15.46 10.90
CA ALA A 46 -10.05 -15.42 12.35
C ALA A 46 -8.85 -14.56 12.80
N MET A 47 -7.73 -14.62 12.07
CA MET A 47 -6.58 -13.73 12.32
C MET A 47 -6.91 -12.25 12.07
N VAL A 48 -7.62 -11.94 10.99
CA VAL A 48 -8.05 -10.57 10.68
C VAL A 48 -9.03 -10.04 11.73
N GLU A 49 -10.02 -10.85 12.14
CA GLU A 49 -10.94 -10.49 13.22
C GLU A 49 -10.23 -10.27 14.55
N ARG A 50 -9.15 -11.02 14.83
CA ARG A 50 -8.32 -10.78 16.02
C ARG A 50 -7.57 -9.45 15.96
N VAL A 51 -7.08 -9.05 14.78
CA VAL A 51 -6.48 -7.72 14.57
C VAL A 51 -7.54 -6.64 14.77
N ASP A 52 -8.72 -6.79 14.17
CA ASP A 52 -9.83 -5.84 14.31
C ASP A 52 -10.24 -5.64 15.78
N ALA A 53 -10.39 -6.73 16.54
CA ALA A 53 -10.68 -6.66 17.97
C ALA A 53 -9.60 -5.91 18.76
N GLY A 54 -8.33 -6.09 18.40
CA GLY A 54 -7.19 -5.38 18.98
C GLY A 54 -7.17 -3.89 18.63
N VAL A 55 -7.46 -3.53 17.38
CA VAL A 55 -7.66 -2.13 16.98
C VAL A 55 -8.81 -1.50 17.77
N GLY A 56 -9.93 -2.22 17.93
CA GLY A 56 -11.04 -1.78 18.76
C GLY A 56 -10.65 -1.54 20.22
N GLU A 57 -9.76 -2.35 20.78
CA GLU A 57 -9.23 -2.15 22.15
C GLU A 57 -8.38 -0.88 22.27
N LEU A 58 -7.53 -0.61 21.27
CA LEU A 58 -6.76 0.63 21.20
C LEU A 58 -7.67 1.85 21.14
N LEU A 59 -8.68 1.82 20.26
CA LEU A 59 -9.64 2.92 20.10
C LEU A 59 -10.44 3.17 21.40
N ARG A 60 -10.98 2.11 22.02
CA ARG A 60 -11.67 2.22 23.32
C ARG A 60 -10.75 2.77 24.42
N THR A 61 -9.47 2.41 24.39
CA THR A 61 -8.49 2.92 25.36
C THR A 61 -8.23 4.42 25.17
N VAL A 62 -8.06 4.87 23.92
CA VAL A 62 -7.93 6.30 23.59
C VAL A 62 -9.16 7.09 24.05
N ASP A 63 -10.36 6.58 23.79
CA ASP A 63 -11.60 7.22 24.20
C ASP A 63 -11.76 7.24 25.74
N ARG A 64 -11.52 6.12 26.42
CA ARG A 64 -11.60 6.00 27.89
C ARG A 64 -10.65 6.95 28.62
N LEU A 65 -9.47 7.20 28.03
CA LEU A 65 -8.48 8.13 28.59
C LEU A 65 -8.79 9.60 28.25
N GLY A 66 -9.84 9.89 27.49
CA GLY A 66 -10.19 11.24 27.07
C GLY A 66 -9.21 11.85 26.07
N LEU A 67 -8.50 11.03 25.31
CA LEU A 67 -7.43 11.45 24.39
C LEU A 67 -7.89 11.59 22.93
N ALA A 68 -9.13 11.23 22.63
CA ALA A 68 -9.64 11.09 21.25
C ALA A 68 -9.48 12.35 20.40
N ASP A 69 -9.84 13.52 20.93
CA ASP A 69 -9.82 14.79 20.19
C ASP A 69 -8.40 15.27 19.85
N ASN A 70 -7.39 14.73 20.54
CA ASN A 70 -5.99 15.07 20.33
C ASN A 70 -5.13 13.85 19.91
N THR A 71 -5.77 12.83 19.33
CA THR A 71 -5.10 11.64 18.82
C THR A 71 -5.47 11.40 17.36
N ILE A 72 -4.47 11.36 16.49
CA ILE A 72 -4.60 10.91 15.12
C ILE A 72 -4.44 9.39 15.13
N VAL A 73 -5.41 8.66 14.58
CA VAL A 73 -5.31 7.21 14.38
C VAL A 73 -5.27 6.93 12.89
N ILE A 74 -4.23 6.24 12.45
CA ILE A 74 -4.03 5.82 11.06
C ILE A 74 -3.98 4.30 11.05
N PHE A 75 -4.84 3.68 10.26
CA PHE A 75 -4.83 2.24 9.98
C PHE A 75 -4.51 2.03 8.50
N THR A 76 -3.54 1.18 8.19
CA THR A 76 -3.16 0.81 6.83
C THR A 76 -2.48 -0.56 6.79
N ASN A 77 -2.33 -1.12 5.60
CA ASN A 77 -1.42 -2.26 5.35
C ASN A 77 -0.12 -1.80 4.68
N ASP A 78 0.90 -2.65 4.72
CA ASP A 78 2.19 -2.48 4.06
C ASP A 78 2.18 -2.89 2.57
N ASN A 79 1.38 -3.91 2.23
CA ASN A 79 1.17 -4.39 0.86
C ASN A 79 -0.21 -5.05 0.69
N GLY A 80 -0.55 -5.36 -0.57
CA GLY A 80 -1.71 -6.16 -0.92
C GLY A 80 -1.69 -7.55 -0.26
N GLY A 81 -2.87 -8.16 -0.10
CA GLY A 81 -3.00 -9.43 0.61
C GLY A 81 -2.42 -10.61 -0.18
N GLU A 82 -2.12 -11.72 0.50
CA GLU A 82 -1.51 -12.93 -0.07
C GLU A 82 -2.54 -14.04 -0.41
N TRP A 83 -2.16 -15.33 -0.38
CA TRP A 83 -2.92 -16.46 -0.94
C TRP A 83 -4.34 -16.63 -0.40
N LEU A 84 -4.53 -16.47 0.91
CA LEU A 84 -5.85 -16.62 1.56
C LEU A 84 -6.63 -15.30 1.68
N SER A 85 -6.02 -14.20 1.27
CA SER A 85 -6.70 -12.89 1.23
C SER A 85 -7.67 -12.80 0.05
N ASN A 86 -8.47 -11.73 0.05
CA ASN A 86 -9.27 -11.36 -1.10
C ASN A 86 -8.96 -9.92 -1.51
N ASN A 87 -8.26 -9.76 -2.65
CA ASN A 87 -7.97 -8.45 -3.22
C ASN A 87 -9.02 -8.02 -4.27
N ALA A 88 -10.09 -8.79 -4.49
CA ALA A 88 -11.09 -8.46 -5.51
C ALA A 88 -11.71 -7.07 -5.28
N PRO A 89 -11.98 -6.29 -6.34
CA PRO A 89 -11.87 -6.65 -7.76
C PRO A 89 -10.46 -6.51 -8.36
N LEU A 90 -9.47 -6.10 -7.56
CA LEU A 90 -8.12 -5.79 -8.01
C LEU A 90 -7.39 -7.03 -8.51
N PHE A 91 -6.45 -6.81 -9.42
CA PHE A 91 -5.68 -7.89 -10.04
C PHE A 91 -4.37 -8.17 -9.30
N HIS A 92 -4.01 -9.45 -9.22
CA HIS A 92 -2.87 -9.96 -8.45
C HIS A 92 -2.91 -9.64 -6.95
N ARG A 93 -1.75 -9.66 -6.30
CA ARG A 93 -1.54 -9.78 -4.85
C ARG A 93 -0.16 -9.29 -4.46
N LYS A 94 0.18 -9.44 -3.17
CA LYS A 94 1.53 -9.27 -2.61
C LYS A 94 2.64 -9.67 -3.59
N LEU A 95 3.75 -8.92 -3.56
CA LEU A 95 4.94 -9.06 -4.40
C LEU A 95 4.80 -8.58 -5.85
N THR A 96 3.70 -7.90 -6.19
CA THR A 96 3.48 -7.38 -7.55
C THR A 96 3.18 -5.88 -7.57
N VAL A 97 3.41 -5.24 -8.73
CA VAL A 97 3.07 -3.81 -8.95
C VAL A 97 1.64 -3.60 -9.47
N TRP A 98 0.89 -4.68 -9.68
CA TRP A 98 -0.52 -4.67 -10.01
C TRP A 98 -1.36 -4.14 -8.84
N GLU A 99 -2.55 -3.60 -9.08
CA GLU A 99 -3.37 -2.93 -8.06
C GLU A 99 -3.61 -3.81 -6.82
N GLY A 100 -3.82 -5.11 -6.98
CA GLY A 100 -4.00 -6.04 -5.86
C GLY A 100 -2.74 -6.27 -5.02
N GLY A 101 -1.57 -5.84 -5.49
CA GLY A 101 -0.30 -5.88 -4.76
C GLY A 101 0.07 -4.57 -4.06
N ILE A 102 -0.39 -3.42 -4.57
CA ILE A 102 0.03 -2.09 -4.08
C ILE A 102 -1.11 -1.23 -3.49
N ARG A 103 -2.37 -1.49 -3.86
CA ARG A 103 -3.51 -0.73 -3.34
C ARG A 103 -4.04 -1.39 -2.08
N VAL A 104 -3.91 -0.69 -0.97
CA VAL A 104 -4.21 -1.17 0.39
C VAL A 104 -5.31 -0.34 1.05
N PRO A 105 -6.03 -0.88 2.05
CA PRO A 105 -6.92 -0.07 2.88
C PRO A 105 -6.11 0.99 3.63
N ALA A 106 -6.64 2.21 3.72
CA ALA A 106 -6.11 3.28 4.55
C ALA A 106 -7.28 4.04 5.19
N ILE A 107 -7.28 4.13 6.52
CA ILE A 107 -8.29 4.85 7.30
C ILE A 107 -7.57 5.82 8.22
N VAL A 108 -8.03 7.07 8.23
CA VAL A 108 -7.48 8.13 9.09
C VAL A 108 -8.62 8.72 9.92
N ARG A 109 -8.46 8.71 11.24
CA ARG A 109 -9.39 9.33 12.19
C ARG A 109 -8.67 10.44 12.93
N TRP A 110 -9.23 11.65 12.87
CA TRP A 110 -8.79 12.80 13.66
C TRP A 110 -10.01 13.65 14.05
N PRO A 111 -10.64 13.38 15.21
CA PRO A 111 -11.85 14.08 15.64
C PRO A 111 -11.63 15.60 15.71
N GLY A 112 -12.65 16.36 15.32
CA GLY A 112 -12.59 17.83 15.25
C GLY A 112 -11.79 18.40 14.07
N ARG A 113 -11.11 17.56 13.28
CA ARG A 113 -10.29 17.96 12.12
C ARG A 113 -10.78 17.32 10.83
N ILE A 114 -10.84 15.99 10.79
CA ILE A 114 -11.32 15.23 9.63
C ILE A 114 -12.81 14.92 9.80
N PRO A 115 -13.68 15.27 8.83
CA PRO A 115 -15.11 14.93 8.89
C PRO A 115 -15.34 13.42 9.00
N PRO A 116 -16.18 12.95 9.95
CA PRO A 116 -16.45 11.53 10.12
C PRO A 116 -17.20 10.94 8.92
N GLY A 117 -16.91 9.68 8.58
CA GLY A 117 -17.60 8.95 7.51
C GLY A 117 -17.25 9.42 6.09
N ARG A 118 -16.28 10.33 5.94
CA ARG A 118 -15.85 10.80 4.62
C ARG A 118 -15.03 9.73 3.89
N VAL A 119 -15.30 9.60 2.60
CA VAL A 119 -14.46 8.87 1.64
C VAL A 119 -13.72 9.91 0.79
N SER A 120 -12.43 9.67 0.54
CA SER A 120 -11.57 10.54 -0.28
C SER A 120 -11.05 9.73 -1.46
N ASP A 121 -11.14 10.27 -2.67
CA ASP A 121 -10.63 9.63 -3.89
C ASP A 121 -9.18 10.04 -4.18
N GLN A 122 -8.64 11.00 -3.42
CA GLN A 122 -7.22 11.38 -3.44
C GLN A 122 -6.30 10.16 -3.49
N VAL A 123 -5.57 10.04 -4.59
CA VAL A 123 -4.53 9.04 -4.76
C VAL A 123 -3.37 9.36 -3.81
N GLY A 124 -3.01 8.40 -2.97
CA GLY A 124 -1.90 8.51 -2.04
C GLY A 124 -0.97 7.31 -2.07
N VAL A 125 0.18 7.47 -1.42
CA VAL A 125 1.16 6.42 -1.15
C VAL A 125 1.59 6.50 0.31
N THR A 126 2.05 5.40 0.91
CA THR A 126 2.38 5.36 2.35
C THR A 126 3.41 6.41 2.80
N MET A 127 4.28 6.87 1.89
CA MET A 127 5.22 7.98 2.14
C MET A 127 4.50 9.31 2.44
N ASP A 128 3.27 9.49 1.95
CA ASP A 128 2.43 10.66 2.27
C ASP A 128 2.04 10.67 3.76
N LEU A 129 1.97 9.51 4.42
CA LEU A 129 1.71 9.45 5.87
C LEU A 129 2.85 10.07 6.66
N THR A 130 4.11 9.85 6.26
CA THR A 130 5.28 10.48 6.88
C THR A 130 5.18 12.00 6.78
N ALA A 131 4.94 12.53 5.57
CA ALA A 131 4.81 13.97 5.35
C ALA A 131 3.63 14.57 6.12
N SER A 132 2.50 13.86 6.19
CA SER A 132 1.31 14.29 6.93
C SER A 132 1.56 14.30 8.44
N ILE A 133 2.13 13.24 9.01
CA ILE A 133 2.44 13.14 10.44
C ILE A 133 3.42 14.25 10.86
N LEU A 134 4.46 14.50 10.08
CA LEU A 134 5.40 15.59 10.34
C LEU A 134 4.69 16.96 10.29
N ALA A 135 3.83 17.19 9.30
CA ALA A 135 3.06 18.43 9.21
C ALA A 135 2.10 18.63 10.40
N ALA A 136 1.49 17.56 10.92
CA ALA A 136 0.59 17.65 12.08
C ALA A 136 1.32 17.79 13.42
N THR A 137 2.53 17.24 13.55
CA THR A 137 3.29 17.25 14.82
C THR A 137 4.24 18.44 14.93
N GLY A 138 4.55 19.11 13.82
CA GLY A 138 5.34 20.34 13.78
C GLY A 138 6.85 20.26 14.03
N PRO A 139 7.56 19.11 14.05
CA PRO A 139 9.02 19.15 14.11
C PRO A 139 9.59 19.77 12.82
N PRO A 140 10.76 20.43 12.89
CA PRO A 140 11.44 20.90 11.68
C PRO A 140 11.86 19.70 10.83
N VAL A 141 11.52 19.75 9.54
CA VAL A 141 12.00 18.77 8.56
C VAL A 141 13.25 19.35 7.91
N PRO A 142 14.41 18.66 8.00
CA PRO A 142 15.61 19.09 7.30
C PRO A 142 15.37 19.24 5.78
N LEU A 143 15.92 20.28 5.17
CA LEU A 143 15.73 20.54 3.73
C LEU A 143 16.27 19.40 2.85
N ASP A 144 17.31 18.72 3.33
CA ASP A 144 17.95 17.58 2.68
C ASP A 144 17.24 16.24 2.93
N ALA A 145 16.16 16.22 3.73
CA ALA A 145 15.39 15.00 3.99
C ALA A 145 14.66 14.45 2.74
N ARG A 146 14.55 15.25 1.67
CA ARG A 146 13.97 14.88 0.35
C ARG A 146 12.72 14.01 0.45
N LEU A 147 11.73 14.44 1.26
CA LEU A 147 10.49 13.68 1.42
C LEU A 147 9.77 13.53 0.06
N GLU A 148 9.43 12.30 -0.30
CA GLU A 148 8.73 11.97 -1.56
C GLU A 148 7.21 12.08 -1.43
N GLY A 149 6.70 12.04 -0.19
CA GLY A 149 5.28 12.14 0.13
C GLY A 149 4.78 13.58 0.24
N MET A 150 3.47 13.78 0.09
CA MET A 150 2.79 15.04 0.34
C MET A 150 1.96 15.00 1.63
N ASN A 151 1.70 16.16 2.22
CA ASN A 151 0.76 16.29 3.33
C ASN A 151 -0.70 16.12 2.82
N LEU A 152 -1.37 15.07 3.27
CA LEU A 152 -2.76 14.76 2.90
C LEU A 152 -3.79 15.50 3.76
N PHE A 153 -3.41 16.01 4.94
CA PHE A 153 -4.40 16.51 5.90
C PHE A 153 -5.27 17.66 5.36
N PRO A 154 -4.76 18.68 4.64
CA PRO A 154 -5.63 19.70 4.05
C PRO A 154 -6.72 19.10 3.14
N ILE A 155 -6.39 18.07 2.38
CA ILE A 155 -7.33 17.38 1.49
C ILE A 155 -8.32 16.56 2.32
N LEU A 156 -7.86 15.80 3.31
CA LEU A 156 -8.69 14.94 4.18
C LEU A 156 -9.60 15.73 5.14
N GLU A 157 -9.20 16.94 5.53
CA GLU A 157 -10.02 17.88 6.30
C GLU A 157 -11.09 18.56 5.43
N GLY A 158 -10.94 18.53 4.10
CA GLY A 158 -11.84 19.19 3.14
C GLY A 158 -11.48 20.66 2.88
N ASN A 159 -10.28 21.07 3.29
CA ASN A 159 -9.76 22.44 3.16
C ASN A 159 -8.97 22.65 1.85
N ALA A 160 -8.73 21.60 1.08
CA ALA A 160 -8.05 21.64 -0.21
C ALA A 160 -8.68 20.64 -1.20
N PRO A 161 -8.65 20.93 -2.52
CA PRO A 161 -9.10 19.99 -3.54
C PRO A 161 -8.16 18.80 -3.66
N GLU A 162 -8.64 17.73 -4.28
CA GLU A 162 -7.79 16.62 -4.69
C GLU A 162 -6.78 17.08 -5.76
N VAL A 163 -5.61 16.46 -5.73
CA VAL A 163 -4.52 16.73 -6.66
C VAL A 163 -4.20 15.47 -7.47
N GLU A 164 -3.96 15.67 -8.77
CA GLU A 164 -3.44 14.61 -9.62
C GLU A 164 -2.02 14.24 -9.18
N ARG A 165 -1.71 12.95 -9.14
CA ARG A 165 -0.39 12.43 -8.74
C ARG A 165 0.25 11.64 -9.86
N THR A 166 1.57 11.72 -9.90
CA THR A 166 2.40 10.74 -10.58
C THR A 166 3.18 9.95 -9.53
N LEU A 167 3.02 8.63 -9.53
CA LEU A 167 3.58 7.71 -8.55
C LEU A 167 4.25 6.54 -9.27
N PHE A 168 5.25 5.95 -8.63
CA PHE A 168 6.09 4.92 -9.21
C PHE A 168 6.27 3.74 -8.27
N TRP A 169 6.41 2.54 -8.83
CA TRP A 169 6.66 1.32 -8.08
C TRP A 169 7.68 0.45 -8.81
N ARG A 170 8.52 -0.23 -8.03
CA ARG A 170 9.41 -1.28 -8.49
C ARG A 170 9.47 -2.38 -7.45
N THR A 171 9.37 -3.63 -7.90
CA THR A 171 9.58 -4.81 -7.05
C THR A 171 10.52 -5.77 -7.74
N ASN A 172 11.40 -6.39 -6.96
CA ASN A 172 12.28 -7.46 -7.38
C ASN A 172 11.91 -8.71 -6.59
N ALA A 173 11.14 -9.61 -7.19
CA ALA A 173 10.67 -10.82 -6.53
C ALA A 173 10.95 -12.04 -7.42
N TYR A 174 11.52 -13.10 -6.84
CA TYR A 174 11.77 -14.38 -7.53
C TYR A 174 12.51 -14.26 -8.87
N GLY A 175 13.50 -13.35 -8.94
CA GLY A 175 14.27 -13.12 -10.17
C GLY A 175 13.53 -12.33 -11.26
N GLN A 176 12.38 -11.74 -10.90
CA GLN A 176 11.56 -10.89 -11.77
C GLN A 176 11.58 -9.46 -11.26
N THR A 177 11.77 -8.50 -12.16
CA THR A 177 11.61 -7.07 -11.87
C THR A 177 10.32 -6.59 -12.52
N GLN A 178 9.36 -6.18 -11.72
CA GLN A 178 8.18 -5.46 -12.21
C GLN A 178 8.29 -3.99 -11.87
N ARG A 179 7.79 -3.14 -12.77
CA ARG A 179 7.83 -1.68 -12.62
C ARG A 179 6.49 -1.11 -13.02
N ALA A 180 6.06 -0.03 -12.38
CA ALA A 180 4.86 0.68 -12.77
C ALA A 180 5.00 2.19 -12.55
N VAL A 181 4.30 2.95 -13.40
CA VAL A 181 4.03 4.37 -13.19
C VAL A 181 2.52 4.58 -13.30
N ARG A 182 1.95 5.31 -12.34
CA ARG A 182 0.59 5.85 -12.42
C ARG A 182 0.68 7.35 -12.53
N SER A 183 0.00 7.95 -13.50
CA SER A 183 -0.13 9.39 -13.67
C SER A 183 -1.61 9.71 -13.96
N GLY A 184 -2.28 10.25 -12.94
CA GLY A 184 -3.74 10.39 -12.92
C GLY A 184 -4.45 9.03 -13.00
N ASP A 185 -5.38 8.91 -13.94
CA ASP A 185 -6.12 7.66 -14.20
C ASP A 185 -5.29 6.58 -14.89
N TRP A 186 -4.17 6.95 -15.51
CA TRP A 186 -3.43 6.06 -16.39
C TRP A 186 -2.30 5.37 -15.65
N LYS A 187 -2.21 4.06 -15.79
CA LYS A 187 -1.12 3.24 -15.26
C LYS A 187 -0.43 2.51 -16.41
N LEU A 188 0.90 2.56 -16.43
CA LEU A 188 1.74 1.72 -17.26
C LEU A 188 2.43 0.69 -16.36
N VAL A 189 2.37 -0.58 -16.76
CA VAL A 189 3.03 -1.69 -16.09
C VAL A 189 4.04 -2.30 -17.05
N VAL A 190 5.26 -2.53 -16.56
CA VAL A 190 6.28 -3.34 -17.21
C VAL A 190 6.39 -4.64 -16.41
N ASP A 191 5.88 -5.72 -16.97
CA ASP A 191 5.87 -7.06 -16.37
C ASP A 191 6.71 -8.00 -17.23
N GLY A 192 7.78 -8.56 -16.67
CA GLY A 192 8.60 -9.54 -17.39
C GLY A 192 10.10 -9.53 -17.06
N ALA A 193 10.66 -10.74 -17.18
CA ALA A 193 11.96 -11.20 -16.72
C ALA A 193 13.16 -10.78 -17.57
N GLY A 194 14.30 -10.53 -16.91
CA GLY A 194 15.65 -10.93 -17.38
C GLY A 194 15.87 -10.96 -18.90
N ALA A 195 16.21 -12.13 -19.47
CA ALA A 195 16.61 -12.31 -20.87
C ALA A 195 15.44 -12.34 -21.90
N GLY A 196 14.21 -12.01 -21.50
CA GLY A 196 13.04 -11.95 -22.38
C GLY A 196 12.59 -10.52 -22.70
N LEU A 197 11.66 -10.36 -23.65
CA LEU A 197 11.02 -9.07 -23.92
C LEU A 197 10.01 -8.76 -22.80
N ALA A 198 10.24 -7.70 -22.04
CA ALA A 198 9.30 -7.24 -21.02
C ALA A 198 7.97 -6.83 -21.65
N ALA A 199 6.86 -7.34 -21.13
CA ALA A 199 5.53 -6.93 -21.57
C ALA A 199 5.24 -5.54 -21.01
N VAL A 200 4.80 -4.63 -21.87
CA VAL A 200 4.36 -3.31 -21.43
C VAL A 200 2.88 -3.15 -21.70
N MET A 201 2.16 -2.87 -20.63
CA MET A 201 0.71 -2.79 -20.61
C MET A 201 0.26 -1.42 -20.12
N VAL A 202 -0.91 -0.97 -20.56
CA VAL A 202 -1.49 0.32 -20.19
C VAL A 202 -2.93 0.13 -19.75
N PHE A 203 -3.29 0.67 -18.59
CA PHE A 203 -4.63 0.58 -18.01
C PHE A 203 -5.17 1.96 -17.65
N ASN A 204 -6.50 2.11 -17.72
CA ASN A 204 -7.21 3.24 -17.13
C ASN A 204 -7.87 2.79 -15.83
N LEU A 205 -7.30 3.16 -14.69
CA LEU A 205 -7.72 2.69 -13.37
C LEU A 205 -9.06 3.25 -12.91
N ARG A 206 -9.53 4.36 -13.49
CA ARG A 206 -10.86 4.89 -13.19
C ARG A 206 -11.97 4.00 -13.75
N THR A 207 -11.78 3.45 -14.95
CA THR A 207 -12.76 2.58 -15.60
C THR A 207 -12.45 1.09 -15.46
N ASP A 208 -11.20 0.74 -15.12
CA ASP A 208 -10.70 -0.63 -15.04
C ASP A 208 -9.73 -0.80 -13.86
N PRO A 209 -10.22 -0.71 -12.60
CA PRO A 209 -9.38 -0.90 -11.40
C PRO A 209 -8.88 -2.34 -11.24
N GLY A 210 -9.47 -3.28 -11.98
CA GLY A 210 -9.04 -4.67 -12.03
C GLY A 210 -8.02 -4.95 -13.12
N GLU A 211 -7.54 -3.94 -13.84
CA GLU A 211 -6.49 -4.05 -14.87
C GLU A 211 -6.77 -5.19 -15.87
N ARG A 212 -8.02 -5.34 -16.30
CA ARG A 212 -8.47 -6.46 -17.15
C ARG A 212 -8.30 -6.19 -18.64
N ASN A 213 -8.18 -4.92 -19.03
CA ASN A 213 -8.17 -4.48 -20.41
C ASN A 213 -6.87 -3.74 -20.70
N ASP A 214 -5.87 -4.46 -21.21
CA ASP A 214 -4.65 -3.81 -21.71
C ASP A 214 -4.95 -2.96 -22.95
N LEU A 215 -4.61 -1.67 -22.85
CA LEU A 215 -4.79 -0.67 -23.88
C LEU A 215 -3.49 -0.26 -24.56
N ALA A 216 -2.34 -0.91 -24.30
CA ALA A 216 -1.04 -0.50 -24.84
C ALA A 216 -1.05 -0.34 -26.38
N ASN A 217 -1.72 -1.24 -27.10
CA ASN A 217 -1.86 -1.16 -28.56
C ASN A 217 -2.84 -0.08 -29.03
N ARG A 218 -3.84 0.26 -28.22
CA ARG A 218 -4.90 1.23 -28.55
C ARG A 218 -4.58 2.66 -28.10
N ARG A 219 -3.74 2.80 -27.07
CA ARG A 219 -3.37 4.06 -26.40
C ARG A 219 -1.85 4.21 -26.35
N GLN A 220 -1.23 4.11 -27.53
CA GLN A 220 0.22 4.31 -27.71
C GLN A 220 0.66 5.72 -27.30
N ASP A 221 -0.24 6.70 -27.38
CA ASP A 221 -0.04 8.06 -26.87
C ASP A 221 0.27 8.06 -25.37
N ILE A 222 -0.47 7.27 -24.58
CA ILE A 222 -0.26 7.13 -23.14
C ILE A 222 1.05 6.40 -22.86
N ALA A 223 1.34 5.32 -23.57
CA ALA A 223 2.61 4.61 -23.41
C ALA A 223 3.82 5.52 -23.70
N THR A 224 3.75 6.31 -24.77
CA THR A 224 4.78 7.28 -25.15
C THR A 224 4.97 8.36 -24.08
N ARG A 225 3.88 8.80 -23.44
CA ARG A 225 3.94 9.77 -22.35
C ARG A 225 4.53 9.20 -21.04
N LEU A 226 4.16 7.98 -20.67
CA LEU A 226 4.48 7.42 -19.36
C LEU A 226 5.84 6.72 -19.28
N ARG A 227 6.32 6.10 -20.38
CA ARG A 227 7.60 5.40 -20.41
C ARG A 227 8.80 6.28 -20.00
N PRO A 228 8.94 7.52 -20.49
CA PRO A 228 10.07 8.37 -20.12
C PRO A 228 10.07 8.72 -18.63
N LEU A 229 8.88 8.97 -18.05
CA LEU A 229 8.73 9.27 -16.62
C LEU A 229 9.23 8.10 -15.76
N LEU A 230 8.82 6.87 -16.10
CA LEU A 230 9.26 5.67 -15.39
C LEU A 230 10.77 5.48 -15.51
N ALA A 231 11.32 5.62 -16.72
CA ALA A 231 12.75 5.46 -16.95
C ALA A 231 13.60 6.53 -16.24
N GLU A 232 13.10 7.75 -16.11
CA GLU A 232 13.76 8.81 -15.36
C GLU A 232 13.76 8.53 -13.86
N TRP A 233 12.61 8.16 -13.30
CA TRP A 233 12.52 7.77 -11.90
C TRP A 233 13.44 6.59 -11.57
N GLU A 234 13.51 5.56 -12.43
CA GLU A 234 14.42 4.44 -12.21
C GLU A 234 15.90 4.87 -12.19
N ARG A 235 16.30 5.79 -13.07
CA ARG A 235 17.67 6.33 -13.07
C ARG A 235 17.98 7.10 -11.79
N ASP A 236 17.03 7.88 -11.28
CA ASP A 236 17.19 8.63 -10.03
C ASP A 236 17.35 7.69 -8.84
N VAL A 237 16.45 6.70 -8.70
CA VAL A 237 16.52 5.70 -7.63
C VAL A 237 17.81 4.88 -7.70
N ASP A 238 18.24 4.47 -8.88
CA ASP A 238 19.49 3.71 -9.05
C ASP A 238 20.75 4.55 -8.82
N ALA A 239 20.68 5.86 -9.08
CA ALA A 239 21.77 6.78 -8.74
C ALA A 239 21.88 6.96 -7.22
N GLU A 240 20.74 7.17 -6.53
CA GLU A 240 20.69 7.29 -5.09
C GLU A 240 21.17 6.02 -4.38
N ALA A 241 20.77 4.83 -4.87
CA ALA A 241 21.19 3.56 -4.30
C ALA A 241 22.71 3.33 -4.34
N LYS A 242 23.45 4.01 -5.23
CA LYS A 242 24.92 3.95 -5.30
C LYS A 242 25.63 4.88 -4.31
N LEU A 243 24.91 5.84 -3.74
CA LEU A 243 25.44 6.81 -2.79
C LEU A 243 25.34 6.33 -1.33
N ARG A 244 24.60 5.24 -1.09
CA ARG A 244 24.39 4.60 0.21
C ARG A 244 25.24 3.34 0.32
#